data_AF-A0A3B9MH61-F1
#
_entry.id   AF-A0A3B9MH61-F1
#
_cell.length_a   1.000
_cell.length_b   1.000
_cell.length_c   1.000
_cell.angle_alpha   90.00
_cell.angle_beta   90.00
_cell.angle_gamma   90.00
#
_symmetry.space_group_name_H-M   'P 1'
#
loop_
_entity.id
_entity.type
_entity.pdbx_description
1 polymer ?
#
loop_
_entity_poly.entity_id
_entity_poly.type
_entity_poly.pdbx_seq_one_letter_code
_entity_poly.pdbx_strand_id
1 'polypeptide(L)'
;MWGATRKVPSFCFVLEVIEPGLLVVKHRRMDGFGKFANVVVLKGEQVKVVDERGASLPDCPALLKALLPFTSPGSWDHKFNLLVQLAASMRAHGHGGSLLVVPAGSDAWRQSIVHPILYAVTPSFSALAELMRQEINETNENLLVAAVGRAVDTVAGLTAVDGATVMTDQYEVRAFGATIRRPGGSAPVEQIVTTEPIAGDKPVKVHPVQTGGTRHLSAAQFVHDQRDAIALVASQDGRFTVFAWSPCEEMVHAHRVDTLLL
;
A
#
# COMPACT_ATOMS: atom_id res chain seq x y z
N MET A 1 -5.12 19.54 -31.61
CA MET A 1 -6.00 20.49 -30.92
C MET A 1 -5.39 20.82 -29.57
N TRP A 2 -5.17 22.10 -29.27
CA TRP A 2 -4.92 22.57 -27.90
C TRP A 2 -6.24 23.14 -27.38
N GLY A 3 -6.74 22.68 -26.24
CA GLY A 3 -8.05 23.09 -25.71
C GLY A 3 -8.52 22.24 -24.54
N ALA A 4 -9.67 22.57 -23.96
CA ALA A 4 -10.29 21.83 -22.86
C ALA A 4 -11.40 20.91 -23.38
N THR A 5 -11.46 19.66 -22.89
CA THR A 5 -12.57 18.74 -23.15
C THR A 5 -13.29 18.38 -21.85
N ARG A 6 -14.62 18.28 -21.90
CA ARG A 6 -15.44 17.78 -20.78
C ARG A 6 -15.68 16.27 -20.85
N LYS A 7 -15.35 15.63 -21.97
CA LYS A 7 -15.52 14.18 -22.18
C LYS A 7 -14.25 13.58 -22.78
N VAL A 8 -13.73 12.56 -22.10
CA VAL A 8 -12.68 11.69 -22.63
C VAL A 8 -13.36 10.43 -23.19
N PRO A 9 -13.20 10.12 -24.49
CA PRO A 9 -13.73 8.89 -25.08
C PRO A 9 -13.20 7.64 -24.38
N SER A 10 -13.98 6.56 -24.38
CA SER A 10 -13.66 5.35 -23.60
C SER A 10 -12.36 4.65 -24.01
N PHE A 11 -11.93 4.79 -25.27
CA PHE A 11 -10.73 4.15 -25.81
C PHE A 11 -9.56 5.12 -26.03
N CYS A 12 -9.54 6.25 -25.32
CA CYS A 12 -8.45 7.20 -25.39
C CYS A 12 -7.47 7.02 -24.22
N PHE A 13 -6.18 7.08 -24.53
CA PHE A 13 -5.16 7.30 -23.53
C PHE A 13 -5.08 8.78 -23.15
N VAL A 14 -4.85 9.05 -21.87
CA VAL A 14 -4.56 10.36 -21.31
C VAL A 14 -3.08 10.39 -20.96
N LEU A 15 -2.35 11.35 -21.53
CA LEU A 15 -0.98 11.61 -21.14
C LEU A 15 -0.98 12.67 -20.04
N GLU A 16 -0.46 12.31 -18.87
CA GLU A 16 -0.32 13.21 -17.73
C GLU A 16 1.16 13.51 -17.49
N VAL A 17 1.48 14.80 -17.28
CA VAL A 17 2.81 15.25 -16.88
C VAL A 17 2.78 15.46 -15.37
N ILE A 18 3.43 14.59 -14.61
CA ILE A 18 3.42 14.64 -13.13
C ILE A 18 4.46 15.66 -12.65
N GLU A 19 5.69 15.55 -13.15
CA GLU A 19 6.81 16.44 -12.86
C GLU A 19 7.83 16.39 -14.02
N PRO A 20 8.83 17.28 -14.08
CA PRO A 20 9.87 17.22 -15.09
C PRO A 20 10.54 15.84 -15.15
N GLY A 21 10.45 15.18 -16.32
CA GLY A 21 11.02 13.85 -16.52
C GLY A 21 10.14 12.69 -16.05
N LEU A 22 8.89 12.94 -15.60
CA LEU A 22 7.91 11.91 -15.27
C LEU A 22 6.61 12.12 -16.04
N LEU A 23 6.35 11.22 -17.00
CA LEU A 23 5.11 11.17 -17.76
C LEU A 23 4.37 9.87 -17.46
N VAL A 24 3.04 9.94 -17.37
CA VAL A 24 2.21 8.76 -17.16
C VAL A 24 1.14 8.69 -18.23
N VAL A 25 1.10 7.57 -18.94
CA VAL A 25 0.02 7.23 -19.86
C VAL A 25 -1.05 6.50 -19.06
N LYS A 26 -2.25 7.08 -19.02
CA LYS A 26 -3.38 6.57 -18.27
C LYS A 26 -4.54 6.19 -19.19
N HIS A 27 -5.35 5.24 -18.75
CA HIS A 27 -6.57 4.80 -19.42
C HIS A 27 -7.77 5.03 -18.49
N ARG A 28 -8.93 5.39 -19.04
CA ARG A 28 -10.14 5.63 -18.26
C ARG A 28 -10.65 4.31 -17.68
N ARG A 29 -10.79 4.22 -16.35
CA ARG A 29 -11.39 3.04 -15.71
C ARG A 29 -12.90 3.01 -15.96
N MET A 30 -13.44 1.80 -16.16
CA MET A 30 -14.89 1.55 -16.15
C MET A 30 -15.42 1.54 -14.71
N ASP A 31 -14.66 0.96 -13.77
CA ASP A 31 -15.01 0.84 -12.33
C ASP A 31 -13.76 0.93 -11.42
N GLY A 32 -13.94 1.22 -10.12
CA GLY A 32 -12.88 1.21 -9.09
C GLY A 32 -12.42 2.58 -8.55
N PHE A 33 -11.36 2.60 -7.72
CA PHE A 33 -10.78 3.82 -7.16
C PHE A 33 -10.01 4.64 -8.20
N GLY A 34 -10.29 5.95 -8.26
CA GLY A 34 -9.66 6.86 -9.22
C GLY A 34 -10.32 6.83 -10.61
N LYS A 35 -10.20 7.95 -11.35
CA LYS A 35 -10.82 8.10 -12.67
C LYS A 35 -10.04 7.37 -13.79
N PHE A 36 -8.75 7.13 -13.55
CA PHE A 36 -7.83 6.59 -14.53
C PHE A 36 -6.94 5.50 -13.91
N ALA A 37 -6.50 4.56 -14.73
CA ALA A 37 -5.49 3.56 -14.39
C ALA A 37 -4.19 3.91 -15.11
N ASN A 38 -3.06 3.68 -14.45
CA ASN A 38 -1.75 3.84 -15.08
C ASN A 38 -1.47 2.64 -15.97
N VAL A 39 -1.00 2.91 -17.19
CA VAL A 39 -0.68 1.90 -18.20
C VAL A 39 0.82 1.92 -18.50
N VAL A 40 1.38 3.10 -18.67
CA VAL A 40 2.83 3.27 -18.89
C VAL A 40 3.33 4.43 -18.04
N VAL A 41 4.44 4.22 -17.33
CA VAL A 41 5.18 5.25 -16.61
C VAL A 41 6.52 5.46 -17.29
N LEU A 42 6.78 6.69 -17.71
CA LEU A 42 8.03 7.13 -18.32
C LEU A 42 8.76 8.00 -17.30
N LYS A 43 9.87 7.52 -16.74
CA LYS A 43 10.67 8.25 -15.74
C LYS A 43 12.12 8.34 -16.19
N GLY A 44 12.54 9.53 -16.65
CA GLY A 44 13.86 9.72 -17.27
C GLY A 44 14.02 8.79 -18.47
N GLU A 45 15.01 7.89 -18.42
CA GLU A 45 15.27 6.90 -19.46
C GLU A 45 14.53 5.57 -19.26
N GLN A 46 13.75 5.44 -18.18
CA GLN A 46 13.03 4.21 -17.86
C GLN A 46 11.61 4.24 -18.42
N VAL A 47 11.24 3.17 -19.14
CA VAL A 47 9.88 2.90 -19.59
C VAL A 47 9.35 1.71 -18.80
N LYS A 48 8.28 1.92 -18.05
CA LYS A 48 7.64 0.91 -17.22
C LYS A 48 6.21 0.70 -17.70
N VAL A 49 5.92 -0.47 -18.26
CA VAL A 49 4.57 -0.84 -18.67
C VAL A 49 3.92 -1.58 -17.51
N VAL A 50 2.78 -1.11 -17.03
CA VAL A 50 2.05 -1.74 -15.91
C VAL A 50 1.55 -3.11 -16.33
N ASP A 51 1.74 -4.11 -15.46
CA ASP A 51 1.19 -5.44 -15.66
C ASP A 51 -0.24 -5.54 -15.13
N GLU A 52 -1.21 -5.33 -16.01
CA GLU A 52 -2.64 -5.41 -15.64
C GLU A 52 -3.11 -6.84 -15.31
N ARG A 53 -2.37 -7.86 -15.76
CA ARG A 53 -2.72 -9.28 -15.58
C ARG A 53 -2.12 -9.87 -14.30
N GLY A 54 -1.27 -9.10 -13.60
CA GLY A 54 -0.61 -9.55 -12.37
C GLY A 54 0.33 -10.73 -12.59
N ALA A 55 0.88 -10.91 -13.80
CA ALA A 55 1.90 -11.93 -14.09
C ALA A 55 3.23 -11.66 -13.38
N SER A 56 3.46 -10.43 -12.90
CA SER A 56 4.58 -10.05 -12.04
C SER A 56 4.42 -10.54 -10.60
N LEU A 57 3.26 -11.09 -10.21
CA LEU A 57 3.08 -11.71 -8.90
C LEU A 57 3.72 -13.10 -8.87
N PRO A 58 4.38 -13.48 -7.76
CA PRO A 58 4.78 -14.85 -7.55
C PRO A 58 3.56 -15.77 -7.45
N ASP A 59 3.71 -17.04 -7.85
CA ASP A 59 2.70 -18.12 -7.79
C ASP A 59 2.36 -18.55 -6.35
N CYS A 60 2.31 -17.61 -5.40
CA CYS A 60 2.10 -17.87 -3.99
C CYS A 60 0.73 -17.36 -3.55
N PRO A 61 -0.28 -18.24 -3.34
CA PRO A 61 -1.66 -17.83 -3.06
C PRO A 61 -1.83 -16.96 -1.80
N ALA A 62 -1.04 -17.20 -0.76
CA ALA A 62 -1.08 -16.43 0.48
C ALA A 62 -0.59 -14.99 0.27
N LEU A 63 0.50 -14.84 -0.48
CA LEU A 63 1.05 -13.54 -0.83
C LEU A 63 0.16 -12.82 -1.85
N LEU A 64 -0.40 -13.56 -2.80
CA LEU A 64 -1.40 -13.06 -3.73
C LEU A 64 -2.58 -12.50 -2.94
N LYS A 65 -3.13 -13.19 -1.93
CA LYS A 65 -4.19 -12.63 -1.07
C LYS A 65 -3.81 -11.30 -0.41
N ALA A 66 -2.56 -11.17 0.06
CA ALA A 66 -2.07 -9.94 0.69
C ALA A 66 -1.83 -8.79 -0.32
N LEU A 67 -1.40 -9.14 -1.54
CA LEU A 67 -1.07 -8.18 -2.59
C LEU A 67 -2.19 -7.96 -3.61
N LEU A 68 -3.24 -8.78 -3.62
CA LEU A 68 -4.43 -8.70 -4.49
C LEU A 68 -5.04 -7.30 -4.53
N PRO A 69 -5.15 -6.59 -3.39
CA PRO A 69 -5.51 -5.17 -3.38
C PRO A 69 -4.71 -4.34 -4.40
N PHE A 70 -3.45 -4.66 -4.63
CA PHE A 70 -2.51 -3.89 -5.41
C PHE A 70 -2.19 -4.44 -6.80
N THR A 71 -2.81 -5.53 -7.30
CA THR A 71 -2.21 -6.29 -8.42
C THR A 71 -3.03 -6.44 -9.70
N SER A 72 -4.34 -6.19 -9.71
CA SER A 72 -5.09 -6.21 -10.97
C SER A 72 -6.18 -5.16 -11.00
N PRO A 73 -6.11 -4.14 -11.89
CA PRO A 73 -7.15 -3.13 -12.06
C PRO A 73 -8.54 -3.70 -12.39
N GLY A 74 -8.61 -4.91 -12.96
CA GLY A 74 -9.84 -5.55 -13.43
C GLY A 74 -10.58 -6.41 -12.39
N SER A 75 -9.95 -6.78 -11.27
CA SER A 75 -10.59 -7.49 -10.16
C SER A 75 -11.13 -6.55 -9.08
N TRP A 76 -11.20 -5.24 -9.37
CA TRP A 76 -11.62 -4.18 -8.45
C TRP A 76 -13.15 -4.14 -8.27
N ASP A 77 -13.78 -5.30 -8.07
CA ASP A 77 -15.19 -5.40 -7.66
C ASP A 77 -15.40 -5.02 -6.18
N HIS A 78 -14.56 -4.13 -5.66
CA HIS A 78 -14.63 -3.64 -4.29
C HIS A 78 -14.45 -2.13 -4.35
N LYS A 79 -15.57 -1.40 -4.37
CA LYS A 79 -15.63 0.08 -4.31
C LYS A 79 -14.80 0.67 -3.15
N PHE A 80 -14.37 -0.16 -2.19
CA PHE A 80 -13.50 0.17 -1.07
C PHE A 80 -12.29 -0.76 -0.94
N ASN A 81 -11.41 -0.77 -1.95
CA ASN A 81 -10.07 -1.33 -1.76
C ASN A 81 -9.24 -0.44 -0.81
N LEU A 82 -9.52 -0.54 0.49
CA LEU A 82 -9.06 0.39 1.52
C LEU A 82 -7.54 0.47 1.60
N LEU A 83 -6.82 -0.64 1.41
CA LEU A 83 -5.36 -0.63 1.48
C LEU A 83 -4.75 0.18 0.33
N VAL A 84 -5.34 0.15 -0.87
CA VAL A 84 -4.95 1.04 -1.98
C VAL A 84 -5.30 2.49 -1.69
N GLN A 85 -6.49 2.77 -1.12
CA GLN A 85 -6.87 4.14 -0.77
C GLN A 85 -5.95 4.73 0.30
N LEU A 86 -5.62 3.94 1.33
CA LEU A 86 -4.64 4.28 2.36
C LEU A 86 -3.26 4.50 1.74
N ALA A 87 -2.80 3.61 0.86
CA ALA A 87 -1.51 3.77 0.18
C ALA A 87 -1.45 5.07 -0.66
N ALA A 88 -2.50 5.35 -1.43
CA ALA A 88 -2.61 6.57 -2.22
C ALA A 88 -2.63 7.82 -1.35
N SER A 89 -3.42 7.83 -0.27
CA SER A 89 -3.52 8.95 0.68
C SER A 89 -2.21 9.17 1.45
N MET A 90 -1.57 8.10 1.95
CA MET A 90 -0.24 8.15 2.57
C MET A 90 0.80 8.77 1.62
N ARG A 91 0.80 8.37 0.34
CA ARG A 91 1.72 8.90 -0.66
C ARG A 91 1.43 10.37 -0.98
N ALA A 92 0.15 10.74 -1.07
CA ALA A 92 -0.28 12.11 -1.38
C ALA A 92 0.17 13.14 -0.33
N HIS A 93 0.44 12.72 0.91
CA HIS A 93 1.00 13.61 1.94
C HIS A 93 2.43 14.07 1.63
N GLY A 94 3.19 13.41 0.75
CA GLY A 94 4.55 13.81 0.40
C GLY A 94 5.57 13.66 1.54
N HIS A 95 5.21 12.95 2.61
CA HIS A 95 6.06 12.64 3.75
C HIS A 95 6.29 11.14 3.85
N GLY A 96 7.40 10.72 4.45
CA GLY A 96 7.62 9.31 4.75
C GLY A 96 6.62 8.82 5.79
N GLY A 97 6.12 7.59 5.65
CA GLY A 97 5.14 7.02 6.56
C GLY A 97 5.17 5.49 6.58
N SER A 98 4.76 4.91 7.71
CA SER A 98 4.71 3.47 7.92
C SER A 98 3.38 3.07 8.54
N LEU A 99 2.70 2.11 7.92
CA LEU A 99 1.46 1.50 8.41
C LEU A 99 1.65 -0.01 8.51
N LEU A 100 1.47 -0.56 9.70
CA LEU A 100 1.51 -2.00 9.98
C LEU A 100 0.07 -2.49 10.09
N VAL A 101 -0.27 -3.49 9.29
CA VAL A 101 -1.55 -4.21 9.36
C VAL A 101 -1.29 -5.53 10.07
N VAL A 102 -1.89 -5.69 11.25
CA VAL A 102 -1.69 -6.85 12.14
C VAL A 102 -2.99 -7.63 12.34
N PRO A 103 -2.97 -8.93 12.64
CA PRO A 103 -4.19 -9.70 12.88
C PRO A 103 -4.97 -9.17 14.10
N ALA A 104 -6.28 -8.94 13.97
CA ALA A 104 -7.11 -8.48 15.08
C ALA A 104 -7.17 -9.47 16.26
N GLY A 105 -7.00 -10.77 15.99
CA GLY A 105 -7.10 -11.85 16.98
C GLY A 105 -5.79 -12.20 17.71
N SER A 106 -4.70 -11.48 17.46
CA SER A 106 -3.38 -11.77 18.04
C SER A 106 -2.71 -10.51 18.55
N ASP A 107 -2.06 -10.62 19.71
CA ASP A 107 -1.20 -9.58 20.30
C ASP A 107 0.29 -9.88 20.10
N ALA A 108 0.65 -10.93 19.36
CA ALA A 108 2.04 -11.35 19.14
C ALA A 108 2.92 -10.22 18.57
N TRP A 109 2.34 -9.39 17.69
CA TRP A 109 3.00 -8.24 17.08
C TRP A 109 3.55 -7.24 18.10
N ARG A 110 3.01 -7.18 19.32
CA ARG A 110 3.48 -6.29 20.40
C ARG A 110 4.91 -6.62 20.82
N GLN A 111 5.37 -7.85 20.62
CA GLN A 111 6.76 -8.24 20.90
C GLN A 111 7.76 -7.56 19.95
N SER A 112 7.30 -7.13 18.78
CA SER A 112 8.09 -6.41 17.77
C SER A 112 7.95 -4.89 17.88
N ILE A 113 7.38 -4.38 18.98
CA ILE A 113 7.19 -2.95 19.25
C ILE A 113 7.85 -2.60 20.59
N VAL A 114 8.49 -1.43 20.66
CA VAL A 114 9.02 -0.86 21.92
C VAL A 114 7.85 -0.41 22.81
N HIS A 115 7.89 -0.77 24.09
CA HIS A 115 6.90 -0.35 25.08
C HIS A 115 7.52 0.60 26.11
N PRO A 116 6.74 1.56 26.65
CA PRO A 116 5.32 1.82 26.35
C PRO A 116 5.12 2.50 24.99
N ILE A 117 3.98 2.26 24.35
CA ILE A 117 3.61 2.96 23.11
C ILE A 117 3.07 4.35 23.49
N LEU A 118 3.80 5.40 23.10
CA LEU A 118 3.48 6.79 23.49
C LEU A 118 2.09 7.25 23.02
N TYR A 119 1.68 6.84 21.82
CA TYR A 119 0.38 7.19 21.24
C TYR A 119 -0.51 5.95 21.05
N ALA A 120 -0.72 5.20 22.14
CA ALA A 120 -1.73 4.15 22.17
C ALA A 120 -3.15 4.75 22.08
N VAL A 121 -4.01 4.17 21.25
CA VAL A 121 -5.38 4.65 21.02
C VAL A 121 -6.35 3.73 21.78
N THR A 122 -6.88 4.24 22.89
CA THR A 122 -7.81 3.51 23.77
C THR A 122 -9.06 4.36 24.05
N PRO A 123 -10.27 3.92 23.65
CA PRO A 123 -10.55 2.76 22.80
C PRO A 123 -9.97 2.95 21.39
N SER A 124 -9.77 1.85 20.65
CA SER A 124 -9.23 1.90 19.29
C SER A 124 -10.11 2.72 18.36
N PHE A 125 -9.50 3.44 17.42
CA PHE A 125 -10.25 4.21 16.43
C PHE A 125 -10.80 3.27 15.35
N SER A 126 -12.13 3.12 15.35
CA SER A 126 -12.89 2.12 14.57
C SER A 126 -13.66 2.70 13.37
N ALA A 127 -13.46 3.98 13.02
CA ALA A 127 -14.28 4.64 12.00
C ALA A 127 -14.25 3.91 10.64
N LEU A 128 -13.08 3.46 10.18
CA LEU A 128 -12.98 2.64 8.96
C LEU A 128 -13.68 1.29 9.13
N ALA A 129 -13.45 0.61 10.24
CA ALA A 129 -14.10 -0.67 10.55
C ALA A 129 -15.64 -0.56 10.56
N GLU A 130 -16.17 0.53 11.09
CA GLU A 130 -17.62 0.81 11.14
C GLU A 130 -18.19 1.10 9.76
N LEU A 131 -17.52 1.94 8.96
CA LEU A 131 -17.94 2.27 7.60
C LEU A 131 -17.96 1.03 6.70
N MET A 132 -17.00 0.11 6.87
CA MET A 132 -16.94 -1.13 6.10
C MET A 132 -18.04 -2.14 6.45
N ARG A 133 -18.68 -2.00 7.62
CA ARG A 133 -19.83 -2.83 8.01
C ARG A 133 -21.18 -2.29 7.52
N GLN A 134 -21.21 -1.08 6.95
CA GLN A 134 -22.45 -0.47 6.47
C GLN A 134 -22.87 -1.06 5.12
N GLU A 135 -24.15 -1.40 4.99
CA GLU A 135 -24.72 -1.80 3.70
C GLU A 135 -24.82 -0.59 2.75
N ILE A 136 -24.32 -0.80 1.53
CA ILE A 136 -24.38 0.20 0.47
C ILE A 136 -25.76 0.10 -0.19
N ASN A 137 -26.45 1.22 -0.30
CA ASN A 137 -27.62 1.38 -1.16
C ASN A 137 -27.44 2.57 -2.09
N GLU A 138 -28.20 2.62 -3.19
CA GLU A 138 -28.06 3.66 -4.23
C GLU A 138 -28.21 5.09 -3.66
N THR A 139 -28.94 5.25 -2.57
CA THR A 139 -29.21 6.55 -1.93
C THR A 139 -28.07 7.03 -1.02
N ASN A 140 -27.33 6.11 -0.39
CA ASN A 140 -26.28 6.43 0.58
C ASN A 140 -24.85 6.33 0.01
N GLU A 141 -24.69 5.80 -1.20
CA GLU A 141 -23.39 5.48 -1.80
C GLU A 141 -22.42 6.67 -1.79
N ASN A 142 -22.86 7.84 -2.29
CA ASN A 142 -22.00 9.03 -2.34
C ASN A 142 -21.56 9.52 -0.96
N LEU A 143 -22.46 9.42 0.03
CA LEU A 143 -22.16 9.82 1.41
C LEU A 143 -21.16 8.87 2.06
N LEU A 144 -21.33 7.56 1.82
CA LEU A 144 -20.42 6.53 2.30
C LEU A 144 -19.03 6.67 1.67
N VAL A 145 -18.95 6.88 0.36
CA VAL A 145 -17.67 7.14 -0.34
C VAL A 145 -16.95 8.34 0.25
N ALA A 146 -17.66 9.44 0.48
CA ALA A 146 -17.07 10.63 1.10
C ALA A 146 -16.64 10.38 2.56
N ALA A 147 -17.39 9.59 3.33
CA ALA A 147 -17.05 9.24 4.71
C ALA A 147 -15.82 8.33 4.78
N VAL A 148 -15.73 7.32 3.90
CA VAL A 148 -14.57 6.46 3.77
C VAL A 148 -13.35 7.28 3.39
N GLY A 149 -13.45 8.18 2.41
CA GLY A 149 -12.35 9.06 2.03
C GLY A 149 -11.79 9.87 3.22
N ARG A 150 -12.66 10.50 4.01
CA ARG A 150 -12.24 11.24 5.21
C ARG A 150 -11.58 10.34 6.26
N ALA A 151 -12.11 9.15 6.47
CA ALA A 151 -11.55 8.20 7.44
C ALA A 151 -10.19 7.67 6.98
N VAL A 152 -10.03 7.41 5.67
CA VAL A 152 -8.74 7.05 5.04
C VAL A 152 -7.72 8.16 5.25
N ASP A 153 -8.07 9.41 4.93
CA ASP A 153 -7.17 10.56 5.10
C ASP A 153 -6.76 10.75 6.57
N THR A 154 -7.70 10.49 7.50
CA THR A 154 -7.41 10.55 8.94
C THR A 154 -6.37 9.50 9.35
N VAL A 155 -6.55 8.24 8.94
CA VAL A 155 -5.60 7.15 9.27
C VAL A 155 -4.26 7.35 8.56
N ALA A 156 -4.28 7.74 7.28
CA ALA A 156 -3.07 8.08 6.53
C ALA A 156 -2.30 9.23 7.18
N GLY A 157 -3.00 10.23 7.73
CA GLY A 157 -2.39 11.36 8.44
C GLY A 157 -1.61 10.93 9.68
N LEU A 158 -2.08 9.91 10.40
CA LEU A 158 -1.36 9.34 11.55
C LEU A 158 -0.02 8.72 11.15
N THR A 159 0.12 8.23 9.92
CA THR A 159 1.37 7.61 9.44
C THR A 159 2.52 8.58 9.23
N ALA A 160 2.22 9.90 9.16
CA ALA A 160 3.23 10.95 9.02
C ALA A 160 3.99 11.22 10.33
N VAL A 161 3.47 10.75 11.47
CA VAL A 161 4.18 10.80 12.76
C VAL A 161 5.41 9.89 12.71
N ASP A 162 6.46 10.26 13.45
CA ASP A 162 7.65 9.40 13.54
C ASP A 162 7.32 8.05 14.19
N GLY A 163 7.84 6.96 13.62
CA GLY A 163 7.42 5.60 13.91
C GLY A 163 6.32 5.09 12.97
N ALA A 164 5.61 4.04 13.41
CA ALA A 164 4.61 3.34 12.62
C ALA A 164 3.20 3.46 13.21
N THR A 165 2.20 3.58 12.34
CA THR A 165 0.79 3.37 12.68
C THR A 165 0.50 1.88 12.70
N VAL A 166 -0.19 1.40 13.74
CA VAL A 166 -0.61 0.00 13.86
C VAL A 166 -2.13 -0.05 13.70
N MET A 167 -2.58 -0.78 12.68
CA MET A 167 -3.98 -1.01 12.36
C MET A 167 -4.23 -2.52 12.28
N THR A 168 -5.42 -2.98 12.67
CA THR A 168 -5.77 -4.39 12.48
C THR A 168 -6.20 -4.69 11.04
N ASP A 169 -6.21 -5.96 10.67
CA ASP A 169 -6.86 -6.47 9.44
C ASP A 169 -8.39 -6.24 9.40
N GLN A 170 -8.98 -5.80 10.51
CA GLN A 170 -10.36 -5.33 10.62
C GLN A 170 -10.48 -3.79 10.56
N TYR A 171 -9.41 -3.08 10.21
CA TYR A 171 -9.36 -1.62 10.06
C TYR A 171 -9.56 -0.83 11.37
N GLU A 172 -9.16 -1.40 12.51
CA GLU A 172 -9.14 -0.69 13.80
C GLU A 172 -7.73 -0.18 14.09
N VAL A 173 -7.57 1.13 14.31
CA VAL A 173 -6.25 1.70 14.66
C VAL A 173 -5.99 1.51 16.14
N ARG A 174 -4.93 0.76 16.46
CA ARG A 174 -4.49 0.43 17.83
C ARG A 174 -3.52 1.47 18.39
N ALA A 175 -2.65 2.01 17.54
CA ALA A 175 -1.63 2.97 17.93
C ALA A 175 -1.07 3.74 16.73
N PHE A 176 -0.39 4.85 17.00
CA PHE A 176 0.51 5.50 16.05
C PHE A 176 1.84 5.89 16.70
N GLY A 177 2.82 6.24 15.87
CA GLY A 177 4.18 6.51 16.32
C GLY A 177 4.86 5.35 17.08
N ALA A 178 4.47 4.12 16.77
CA ALA A 178 5.06 2.93 17.39
C ALA A 178 6.47 2.70 16.86
N THR A 179 7.45 2.50 17.76
CA THR A 179 8.81 2.17 17.35
C THR A 179 8.94 0.66 17.15
N ILE A 180 9.27 0.25 15.93
CA ILE A 180 9.52 -1.15 15.59
C ILE A 180 10.85 -1.59 16.19
N ARG A 181 10.86 -2.76 16.82
CA ARG A 181 12.06 -3.44 17.30
C ARG A 181 12.05 -4.91 16.89
N ARG A 182 13.23 -5.49 16.80
CA ARG A 182 13.37 -6.95 16.68
C ARG A 182 13.10 -7.61 18.04
N PRO A 183 12.23 -8.64 18.13
CA PRO A 183 12.06 -9.43 19.34
C PRO A 183 13.37 -10.11 19.79
N GLY A 184 13.48 -10.41 21.09
CA GLY A 184 14.60 -11.18 21.60
C GLY A 184 14.63 -12.58 21.00
N GLY A 185 15.77 -13.02 20.49
CA GLY A 185 15.94 -14.33 19.85
C GLY A 185 15.55 -14.38 18.37
N SER A 186 14.99 -13.32 17.79
CA SER A 186 14.77 -13.27 16.34
C SER A 186 16.03 -12.88 15.59
N ALA A 187 16.22 -13.50 14.41
CA ALA A 187 17.34 -13.22 13.52
C ALA A 187 17.10 -11.91 12.72
N PRO A 188 18.17 -11.19 12.35
CA PRO A 188 18.04 -10.09 11.41
C PRO A 188 17.55 -10.60 10.05
N VAL A 189 16.72 -9.82 9.37
CA VAL A 189 16.39 -10.09 7.97
C VAL A 189 17.60 -9.79 7.09
N GLU A 190 18.18 -10.83 6.48
CA GLU A 190 19.38 -10.71 5.64
C GLU A 190 19.04 -10.61 4.15
N GLN A 191 17.95 -11.23 3.73
CA GLN A 191 17.51 -11.27 2.34
C GLN A 191 16.01 -11.09 2.22
N ILE A 192 15.60 -10.38 1.18
CA ILE A 192 14.20 -10.19 0.78
C ILE A 192 14.08 -10.37 -0.72
N VAL A 193 12.88 -10.67 -1.20
CA VAL A 193 12.54 -10.62 -2.62
C VAL A 193 11.87 -9.30 -2.94
N THR A 194 12.29 -8.67 -4.03
CA THR A 194 11.66 -7.45 -4.56
C THR A 194 11.01 -7.71 -5.89
N THR A 195 9.84 -7.11 -6.09
CA THR A 195 9.11 -7.11 -7.36
C THR A 195 8.43 -5.76 -7.58
N GLU A 196 8.03 -5.50 -8.82
CA GLU A 196 7.27 -4.35 -9.24
C GLU A 196 6.13 -4.80 -10.19
N PRO A 197 4.93 -4.20 -10.17
CA PRO A 197 3.80 -4.57 -11.03
C PRO A 197 3.98 -4.05 -12.46
N ILE A 198 5.09 -4.42 -13.10
CA ILE A 198 5.43 -4.03 -14.46
C ILE A 198 5.66 -5.27 -15.33
N ALA A 199 5.31 -5.17 -16.61
CA ALA A 199 5.40 -6.26 -17.56
C ALA A 199 6.86 -6.72 -17.72
N GLY A 200 7.10 -8.01 -17.50
CA GLY A 200 8.44 -8.61 -17.60
C GLY A 200 9.32 -8.42 -16.36
N ASP A 201 8.79 -7.86 -15.27
CA ASP A 201 9.48 -7.86 -13.98
C ASP A 201 9.80 -9.28 -13.53
N LYS A 202 10.94 -9.43 -12.85
CA LYS A 202 11.35 -10.72 -12.28
C LYS A 202 11.70 -10.52 -10.81
N PRO A 203 11.27 -11.43 -9.93
CA PRO A 203 11.69 -11.41 -8.53
C PRO A 203 13.22 -11.37 -8.40
N VAL A 204 13.74 -10.37 -7.69
CA VAL A 204 15.17 -10.24 -7.39
C VAL A 204 15.38 -10.36 -5.89
N LYS A 205 16.33 -11.23 -5.50
CA LYS A 205 16.79 -11.31 -4.11
C LYS A 205 17.80 -10.21 -3.83
N VAL A 206 17.52 -9.40 -2.82
CA VAL A 206 18.38 -8.29 -2.41
C VAL A 206 18.54 -8.25 -0.90
N HIS A 207 19.57 -7.56 -0.43
CA HIS A 207 19.68 -7.21 0.97
C HIS A 207 18.67 -6.08 1.31
N PRO A 208 17.95 -6.12 2.44
CA PRO A 208 16.87 -5.16 2.74
C PRO A 208 17.31 -3.68 2.84
N VAL A 209 18.60 -3.42 3.03
CA VAL A 209 19.16 -2.04 2.95
C VAL A 209 19.07 -1.47 1.53
N GLN A 210 18.98 -2.31 0.50
CA GLN A 210 18.87 -1.87 -0.90
C GLN A 210 17.45 -1.44 -1.27
N THR A 211 16.43 -1.79 -0.47
CA THR A 211 15.03 -1.44 -0.74
C THR A 211 14.65 0.00 -0.37
N GLY A 212 15.39 0.65 0.54
CA GLY A 212 15.10 2.02 0.96
C GLY A 212 15.75 2.40 2.28
N GLY A 213 15.24 3.47 2.90
CA GLY A 213 15.75 3.98 4.18
C GLY A 213 15.38 3.13 5.40
N THR A 214 15.64 3.67 6.60
CA THR A 214 15.41 2.99 7.89
C THR A 214 14.00 2.45 8.06
N ARG A 215 12.96 3.18 7.60
CA ARG A 215 11.56 2.72 7.62
C ARG A 215 11.33 1.44 6.82
N HIS A 216 12.01 1.27 5.69
CA HIS A 216 11.91 0.04 4.87
C HIS A 216 12.58 -1.13 5.58
N LEU A 217 13.77 -0.92 6.15
CA LEU A 217 14.48 -1.95 6.91
C LEU A 217 13.67 -2.40 8.13
N SER A 218 13.11 -1.45 8.89
CA SER A 218 12.26 -1.75 10.06
C SER A 218 10.99 -2.49 9.65
N ALA A 219 10.33 -2.10 8.55
CA ALA A 219 9.16 -2.79 8.04
C ALA A 219 9.47 -4.21 7.57
N ALA A 220 10.59 -4.40 6.85
CA ALA A 220 11.04 -5.73 6.43
C ALA A 220 11.34 -6.62 7.65
N GLN A 221 12.04 -6.09 8.66
CA GLN A 221 12.29 -6.82 9.90
C GLN A 221 10.98 -7.17 10.63
N PHE A 222 10.04 -6.23 10.72
CA PHE A 222 8.74 -6.48 11.37
C PHE A 222 7.97 -7.61 10.70
N VAL A 223 7.90 -7.64 9.36
CA VAL A 223 7.21 -8.70 8.60
C VAL A 223 7.96 -10.03 8.69
N HIS A 224 9.30 -10.01 8.78
CA HIS A 224 10.09 -11.21 9.05
C HIS A 224 9.74 -11.83 10.41
N ASP A 225 9.58 -10.98 11.43
CA ASP A 225 9.25 -11.37 12.80
C ASP A 225 7.77 -11.73 12.97
N GLN A 226 6.88 -11.05 12.24
CA GLN A 226 5.42 -11.17 12.28
C GLN A 226 4.90 -11.58 10.91
N ARG A 227 4.98 -12.88 10.62
CA ARG A 227 4.74 -13.44 9.28
C ARG A 227 3.28 -13.38 8.82
N ASP A 228 2.35 -13.06 9.70
CA ASP A 228 0.93 -12.85 9.44
C ASP A 228 0.56 -11.36 9.30
N ALA A 229 1.55 -10.46 9.35
CA ALA A 229 1.35 -9.03 9.19
C ALA A 229 1.77 -8.52 7.80
N ILE A 230 1.26 -7.35 7.45
CA ILE A 230 1.62 -6.60 6.24
C ILE A 230 2.15 -5.24 6.67
N ALA A 231 3.17 -4.72 6.00
CA ALA A 231 3.64 -3.35 6.23
C ALA A 231 3.60 -2.52 4.94
N LEU A 232 2.93 -1.38 4.99
CA LEU A 232 2.88 -0.39 3.93
C LEU A 232 3.85 0.73 4.29
N VAL A 233 4.77 1.05 3.37
CA VAL A 233 5.79 2.08 3.59
C VAL A 233 5.75 3.07 2.45
N ALA A 234 5.37 4.31 2.78
CA ALA A 234 5.57 5.48 1.93
C ALA A 234 6.97 6.04 2.20
N SER A 235 7.76 6.16 1.15
CA SER A 235 9.07 6.78 1.20
C SER A 235 8.97 8.27 0.92
N GLN A 236 9.86 9.06 1.52
CA GLN A 236 9.94 10.50 1.23
C GLN A 236 10.36 10.77 -0.23
N ASP A 237 11.04 9.83 -0.89
CA ASP A 237 11.41 9.91 -2.31
C ASP A 237 10.30 9.46 -3.27
N GLY A 238 9.07 9.28 -2.76
CA GLY A 238 7.87 8.98 -3.55
C GLY A 238 7.68 7.50 -3.90
N ARG A 239 8.60 6.62 -3.47
CA ARG A 239 8.42 5.15 -3.55
C ARG A 239 7.36 4.70 -2.56
N PHE A 240 6.62 3.66 -2.92
CA PHE A 240 5.68 3.00 -2.04
C PHE A 240 5.90 1.50 -2.11
N THR A 241 6.16 0.88 -0.96
CA THR A 241 6.49 -0.54 -0.89
C THR A 241 5.55 -1.23 0.09
N VAL A 242 4.99 -2.35 -0.35
CA VAL A 242 4.20 -3.26 0.49
C VAL A 242 5.09 -4.45 0.84
N PHE A 243 5.28 -4.71 2.13
CA PHE A 243 6.00 -5.86 2.64
C PHE A 243 5.02 -6.89 3.18
N ALA A 244 5.19 -8.14 2.76
CA ALA A 244 4.43 -9.28 3.27
C ALA A 244 5.33 -10.52 3.32
N TRP A 245 5.02 -11.48 4.18
CA TRP A 245 5.73 -12.76 4.19
C TRP A 245 5.30 -13.62 3.01
N SER A 246 6.25 -14.23 2.32
CA SER A 246 6.02 -15.23 1.28
C SER A 246 6.30 -16.62 1.85
N PRO A 247 5.27 -17.45 2.12
CA PRO A 247 5.49 -18.84 2.53
C PRO A 247 6.19 -19.69 1.47
N CYS A 248 6.04 -19.33 0.19
CA CYS A 248 6.59 -20.10 -0.92
C CYS A 248 8.09 -19.89 -1.09
N GLU A 249 8.57 -18.68 -0.78
CA GLU A 249 9.98 -18.32 -0.83
C GLU A 249 10.64 -18.35 0.56
N GLU A 250 9.85 -18.53 1.62
CA GLU A 250 10.25 -18.44 3.03
C GLU A 250 11.04 -17.16 3.35
N MET A 251 10.58 -16.03 2.79
CA MET A 251 11.22 -14.73 2.96
C MET A 251 10.22 -13.59 2.90
N VAL A 252 10.69 -12.40 3.29
CA VAL A 252 9.91 -11.18 3.14
C VAL A 252 9.90 -10.79 1.67
N HIS A 253 8.71 -10.53 1.16
CA HIS A 253 8.46 -10.03 -0.17
C HIS A 253 8.13 -8.54 -0.10
N ALA A 254 8.93 -7.73 -0.78
CA ALA A 254 8.77 -6.30 -0.94
C ALA A 254 8.22 -6.00 -2.34
N HIS A 255 6.93 -5.70 -2.42
CA HIS A 255 6.25 -5.34 -3.66
C HIS A 255 6.20 -3.83 -3.80
N ARG A 256 6.94 -3.28 -4.75
CA ARG A 256 7.00 -1.83 -5.02
C ARG A 256 5.83 -1.46 -5.92
N VAL A 257 4.89 -0.69 -5.41
CA VAL A 257 3.62 -0.37 -6.10
C VAL A 257 3.52 1.09 -6.50
N ASP A 258 4.62 1.85 -6.44
CA ASP A 258 4.62 3.29 -6.74
C ASP A 258 4.09 3.62 -8.14
N THR A 259 4.34 2.78 -9.14
CA THR A 259 3.83 2.93 -10.51
C THR A 259 2.30 2.86 -10.62
N LEU A 260 1.64 2.21 -9.67
CA LEU A 260 0.18 2.10 -9.63
C LEU A 260 -0.49 3.30 -8.94
N LEU A 261 0.27 4.06 -8.15
CA LEU A 261 -0.22 5.13 -7.27
C LEU A 261 0.09 6.54 -7.82
N LEU A 262 0.49 6.64 -9.09
CA LEU A 262 0.76 7.89 -9.83
C LEU A 262 -0.48 8.47 -10.50
#